data_AF-A0A382UC66-F1
#
_entry.id   AF-A0A382UC66-F1
#
_cell.length_a   1.000
_cell.length_b   1.000
_cell.length_c   1.000
_cell.angle_alpha   90.00
_cell.angle_beta   90.00
_cell.angle_gamma   90.00
#
_symmetry.space_group_name_H-M   'P 1'
#
loop_
_entity.id
_entity.type
_entity.pdbx_description
1 polymer ?
#
loop_
_entity_poly.entity_id
_entity_poly.type
_entity_poly.pdbx_seq_one_letter_code
_entity_poly.pdbx_strand_id
1 'polypeptide(L)'
;HKGDINYPNAKDGNGEDDAELVIGQYRDKNEFFPHKGLIDEVKIYDRALSEAEVNHNMKSSGLLVDVRNKLATRWAKVKNLHM
;
A
#
# COMPACT_ATOMS: atom_id res chain seq x y z
N HIS A 1 -24.96 -0.79 -11.97
CA HIS A 1 -23.68 -0.11 -11.70
C HIS A 1 -23.57 0.16 -10.22
N LYS A 2 -22.99 -0.78 -9.47
CA LYS A 2 -22.67 -0.64 -8.05
C LYS A 2 -21.23 -1.13 -7.92
N GLY A 3 -20.30 -0.18 -7.94
CA GLY A 3 -18.93 -0.42 -7.55
C GLY A 3 -18.91 -0.43 -6.03
N ASP A 4 -19.11 -1.61 -5.44
CA ASP A 4 -19.11 -1.76 -4.00
C ASP A 4 -17.74 -2.31 -3.62
N ILE A 5 -16.83 -1.39 -3.30
CA ILE A 5 -15.73 -1.68 -2.38
C ILE A 5 -16.37 -2.13 -1.07
N ASN A 6 -16.10 -3.38 -0.68
CA ASN A 6 -16.59 -4.05 0.53
C ASN A 6 -17.95 -4.77 0.35
N TYR A 7 -17.90 -6.10 0.18
CA TYR A 7 -19.01 -6.97 0.49
C TYR A 7 -18.89 -7.35 1.97
N PRO A 8 -19.64 -6.73 2.90
CA PRO A 8 -19.57 -7.04 4.34
C PRO A 8 -20.00 -8.47 4.69
N ASN A 9 -20.45 -9.25 3.71
CA ASN A 9 -20.79 -10.67 3.82
C ASN A 9 -20.14 -11.50 2.69
N ALA A 10 -19.00 -11.06 2.14
CA ALA A 10 -18.20 -11.96 1.32
C ALA A 10 -17.95 -13.19 2.19
N LYS A 11 -18.33 -14.35 1.67
CA LYS A 11 -18.04 -15.62 2.29
C LYS A 11 -17.06 -16.34 1.38
N ASP A 12 -15.97 -16.84 1.94
CA ASP A 12 -15.08 -17.70 1.17
C ASP A 12 -15.84 -19.00 0.79
N GLY A 13 -15.21 -19.89 0.03
CA GLY A 13 -15.82 -21.18 -0.33
C GLY A 13 -16.20 -22.06 0.87
N ASN A 14 -15.80 -21.69 2.08
CA ASN A 14 -16.06 -22.39 3.34
C ASN A 14 -17.10 -21.68 4.23
N GLY A 15 -17.58 -20.49 3.87
CA GLY A 15 -18.60 -19.76 4.65
C GLY A 15 -18.04 -18.73 5.66
N GLU A 16 -16.73 -18.46 5.64
CA GLU A 16 -16.06 -17.56 6.57
C GLU A 16 -16.08 -16.11 6.08
N ASP A 17 -16.08 -15.12 7.00
CA ASP A 17 -16.07 -13.70 6.64
C ASP A 17 -14.82 -13.34 5.81
N ASP A 18 -15.04 -13.03 4.54
CA ASP A 18 -14.04 -12.81 3.48
C ASP A 18 -13.85 -11.32 3.16
N ALA A 19 -14.13 -10.44 4.13
CA ALA A 19 -13.77 -9.03 4.01
C ALA A 19 -12.27 -8.85 4.27
N GLU A 20 -11.44 -9.39 3.37
CA GLU A 20 -10.00 -9.19 3.38
C GLU A 20 -9.70 -7.71 3.09
N LEU A 21 -8.92 -7.05 3.96
CA LEU A 21 -8.34 -5.75 3.62
C LEU A 21 -7.30 -5.99 2.53
N VAL A 22 -7.60 -5.53 1.31
CA VAL A 22 -6.65 -5.65 0.21
C VAL A 22 -6.21 -4.29 -0.32
N ILE A 23 -4.90 -4.16 -0.57
CA ILE A 23 -4.28 -2.99 -1.20
C ILE A 23 -3.78 -3.39 -2.58
N GLY A 24 -4.06 -2.55 -3.59
CA GLY A 24 -3.53 -2.73 -4.93
C GLY A 24 -4.27 -3.75 -5.80
N GLN A 25 -5.45 -4.19 -5.40
CA GLN A 25 -6.37 -4.93 -6.26
C GLN A 25 -7.82 -4.64 -5.90
N TYR A 26 -8.68 -4.77 -6.90
CA TYR A 26 -10.13 -4.92 -6.72
C TYR A 26 -10.53 -6.29 -7.29
N ARG A 27 -11.41 -7.00 -6.58
CA ARG A 27 -11.90 -8.32 -6.95
C ARG A 27 -13.41 -8.39 -6.75
N ASP A 28 -14.10 -8.88 -7.77
CA ASP A 28 -15.49 -9.33 -7.73
C ASP A 28 -15.53 -10.82 -8.16
N LYS A 29 -16.70 -11.47 -8.07
CA LYS A 29 -16.90 -12.89 -8.36
C LYS A 29 -16.31 -13.32 -9.70
N ASN A 30 -16.42 -12.47 -10.73
CA ASN A 30 -15.98 -12.78 -12.09
C ASN A 30 -14.94 -11.79 -12.63
N GLU A 31 -14.49 -10.82 -11.83
CA GLU A 31 -13.61 -9.76 -12.32
C GLU A 31 -12.44 -9.52 -11.36
N PHE A 32 -11.24 -9.35 -11.94
CA PHE A 32 -10.01 -9.13 -11.20
C PHE A 32 -9.23 -7.97 -11.82
N PHE A 33 -9.03 -6.91 -11.04
CA PHE A 33 -8.40 -5.67 -11.48
C PHE A 33 -7.21 -5.33 -10.59
N PRO A 34 -6.02 -5.90 -10.87
CA PRO A 34 -4.81 -5.56 -10.14
C PRO A 34 -4.28 -4.18 -10.56
N HIS A 35 -3.83 -3.40 -9.59
CA HIS A 35 -3.06 -2.19 -9.85
C HIS A 35 -1.70 -2.57 -10.46
N LYS A 36 -1.32 -1.87 -11.54
CA LYS A 36 -0.03 -2.06 -12.21
C LYS A 36 0.85 -0.85 -11.93
N GLY A 37 1.63 -0.92 -10.86
CA GLY A 37 2.48 0.18 -10.42
C GLY A 37 3.04 -0.02 -9.01
N LEU A 38 3.82 0.96 -8.54
CA LEU A 38 4.31 1.00 -7.17
C LEU A 38 3.28 1.66 -6.27
N ILE A 39 3.02 1.04 -5.12
CA ILE A 39 2.23 1.59 -4.03
C ILE A 39 3.18 1.77 -2.85
N ASP A 40 3.12 2.93 -2.21
CA ASP A 40 3.93 3.25 -1.04
C ASP A 40 3.14 4.14 -0.07
N GLU A 41 3.56 4.18 1.20
CA GLU A 41 3.03 5.08 2.24
C GLU A 41 1.50 4.97 2.50
N VAL A 42 0.95 3.75 2.46
CA VAL A 42 -0.48 3.50 2.75
C VAL A 42 -0.79 3.73 4.23
N LYS A 43 -1.80 4.55 4.52
CA LYS A 43 -2.23 4.91 5.89
C LYS A 43 -3.75 4.73 6.03
N ILE A 44 -4.18 4.16 7.16
CA ILE A 44 -5.60 3.95 7.51
C ILE A 44 -5.85 4.63 8.86
N TYR A 45 -6.97 5.34 8.98
CA TYR A 45 -7.36 6.08 10.18
C TYR A 45 -8.75 5.65 10.62
N ASP A 46 -8.94 5.48 11.93
CA ASP A 46 -10.21 5.16 12.59
C ASP A 46 -11.05 6.42 12.89
N ARG A 47 -10.58 7.57 12.42
CA ARG A 47 -11.20 8.88 12.59
C ARG A 47 -11.11 9.70 11.31
N ALA A 48 -11.94 10.74 11.24
CA ALA A 48 -11.79 11.76 10.23
C ALA A 48 -10.49 12.55 10.45
N LEU A 49 -9.82 12.87 9.35
CA LEU A 49 -8.67 13.79 9.34
C LEU A 49 -9.13 15.22 9.09
N SER A 50 -8.44 16.17 9.70
CA SER A 50 -8.52 17.57 9.34
C SER A 50 -7.76 17.87 8.04
N GLU A 51 -8.09 19.00 7.40
CA GLU A 51 -7.38 19.46 6.19
C GLU A 51 -5.86 19.59 6.42
N ALA A 52 -5.46 20.12 7.58
CA ALA A 52 -4.05 20.27 7.93
C ALA A 52 -3.31 18.92 7.99
N GLU A 53 -3.95 17.88 8.53
CA GLU A 53 -3.39 16.53 8.62
C GLU A 53 -3.29 15.86 7.25
N VAL A 54 -4.29 16.05 6.38
CA VAL A 54 -4.23 15.59 4.98
C VAL A 54 -3.06 16.26 4.26
N ASN A 55 -2.93 17.58 4.39
CA ASN A 55 -1.83 18.35 3.79
C ASN A 55 -0.47 17.91 4.31
N HIS A 56 -0.36 17.61 5.61
CA HIS A 56 0.85 17.07 6.19
C HIS A 56 1.19 15.69 5.62
N ASN A 57 0.22 14.78 5.54
CA ASN A 57 0.42 13.45 4.96
C ASN A 57 0.88 13.50 3.50
N MET A 58 0.29 14.38 2.69
CA MET A 58 0.67 14.52 1.27
C MET A 58 2.07 15.12 1.07
N LYS A 59 2.53 15.92 2.03
CA LYS A 59 3.89 16.52 2.01
C LYS A 59 4.93 15.64 2.69
N SER A 60 4.48 14.69 3.52
CA SER A 60 5.40 13.76 4.17
C SER A 60 6.11 12.94 3.11
N SER A 61 7.43 13.07 3.04
CA SER A 61 8.24 12.20 2.22
C SER A 61 8.42 10.90 2.99
N GLY A 62 7.86 9.81 2.47
CA GLY A 62 8.21 8.47 2.92
C GLY A 62 9.73 8.32 2.90
N LEU A 63 10.30 7.63 3.89
CA LEU A 63 11.72 7.28 3.85
C LEU A 63 11.92 6.42 2.61
N LEU A 64 12.37 7.04 1.52
CA LEU A 64 12.52 6.37 0.23
C LEU A 64 13.30 5.07 0.46
N VAL A 65 12.66 3.93 0.23
CA VAL A 65 13.34 2.65 0.03
C VAL A 65 14.05 2.64 -1.32
N ASP A 66 14.73 3.74 -1.69
CA ASP A 66 15.66 3.73 -2.80
C ASP A 66 16.78 2.76 -2.40
N VAL A 67 16.84 1.62 -3.09
CA VAL A 67 17.90 0.63 -2.90
C VAL A 67 19.27 1.29 -2.99
N ARG A 68 19.45 2.36 -3.79
CA ARG A 68 20.72 3.10 -3.90
C ARG A 68 21.05 3.93 -2.65
N ASN A 69 20.03 4.36 -1.90
CA ASN A 69 20.19 5.15 -0.67
C ASN A 69 20.04 4.32 0.61
N LYS A 70 19.72 3.02 0.50
CA LYS A 70 19.84 2.09 1.63
C LYS A 70 21.29 2.10 2.13
N LEU A 71 21.44 2.16 3.47
CA LEU A 71 22.75 2.10 4.12
C LEU A 71 23.59 0.95 3.58
N ALA A 72 23.00 -0.24 3.41
CA ALA A 72 23.67 -1.42 2.87
C ALA A 72 24.33 -1.19 1.50
N THR A 73 23.62 -0.54 0.56
CA THR A 73 24.14 -0.27 -0.79
C THR A 73 25.18 0.84 -0.80
N ARG A 74 25.00 1.86 0.05
CA ARG A 74 26.02 2.91 0.25
C ARG A 74 27.30 2.33 0.84
N TRP A 75 27.20 1.44 1.82
CA TRP A 75 28.35 0.73 2.40
C TRP A 75 29.02 -0.21 1.40
N ALA A 76 28.26 -0.91 0.55
CA ALA A 76 28.83 -1.73 -0.53
C ALA A 76 29.64 -0.88 -1.52
N LYS A 77 29.13 0.30 -1.91
CA LYS A 77 29.85 1.25 -2.77
C LYS A 77 31.12 1.77 -2.11
N VAL A 78 31.07 2.13 -0.83
CA VAL A 78 32.26 2.58 -0.07
C VAL A 78 33.32 1.49 -0.01
N LYS A 79 32.92 0.23 0.26
CA LYS A 79 33.87 -0.89 0.30
C LYS A 79 34.54 -1.15 -1.05
N ASN A 80 33.78 -1.12 -2.15
CA ASN A 80 34.35 -1.29 -3.50
C ASN A 80 35.25 -0.15 -3.97
N LEU A 81 35.19 1.04 -3.34
CA LEU A 81 36.06 2.17 -3.67
C LEU A 81 37.42 2.12 -2.97
N HIS A 82 37.57 1.26 -1.96
CA HIS A 82 38.80 1.15 -1.14
C HIS A 82 39.43 -0.25 -1.22
N MET A 83 39.06 -1.06 -2.22
CA MET A 83 39.76 -2.29 -2.64
C MET A 83 40.34 -2.06 -4.03
#